data_AF-A0A7C2IXN6-F1
#
_entry.id   AF-A0A7C2IXN6-F1
#
_cell.length_a   1.000
_cell.length_b   1.000
_cell.length_c   1.000
_cell.angle_alpha   90.00
_cell.angle_beta   90.00
_cell.angle_gamma   90.00
#
_symmetry.space_group_name_H-M   'P 1'
#
loop_
_entity.id
_entity.type
_entity.pdbx_description
1 polymer ?
#
loop_
_entity_poly.entity_id
_entity_poly.type
_entity_poly.pdbx_seq_one_letter_code
_entity_poly.pdbx_strand_id
1 'polypeptide(L)'
;MLRERLARGTLDTRSFRRPLARCDISHCRGMCCYDGVYVSEASAAVIRDLADKHAAFFSGLGLELPPGVIVEGDWAGGDGLKTAVRPHPFSRRVEGYPTHFTDTACVFLAPDGRCSLQVLSERLDRHPWFYKPVKCWMHPMTLGGQAKDVLILHSRETDPYRLRHYDGFVSAIFCGRTCPDGAAASEVLVPELTFLSQIVGRDFLAEVRQAPESSPVA
;
A
#
# COMPACT_ATOMS: atom_id res chain seq x y z
N MET A 1 12.30 -6.82 12.58
CA MET A 1 10.91 -6.28 12.56
C MET A 1 10.88 -4.84 12.01
N LEU A 2 9.73 -4.35 11.51
CA LEU A 2 9.55 -2.98 10.95
C LEU A 2 10.09 -1.87 11.86
N ARG A 3 9.76 -1.93 13.17
CA ARG A 3 10.26 -1.00 14.20
C ARG A 3 11.78 -0.92 14.20
N GLU A 4 12.48 -2.06 14.24
CA GLU A 4 13.95 -2.11 14.32
C GLU A 4 14.62 -1.57 13.05
N ARG A 5 14.07 -1.97 11.89
CA ARG A 5 14.52 -1.52 10.57
C ARG A 5 14.48 0.00 10.46
N LEU A 6 13.34 0.60 10.79
CA LEU A 6 13.16 2.04 10.72
C LEU A 6 13.76 2.80 11.90
N ALA A 7 13.90 2.23 13.08
CA ALA A 7 14.59 2.89 14.19
C ALA A 7 16.05 3.20 13.82
N ARG A 8 16.68 2.33 13.03
CA ARG A 8 18.04 2.52 12.51
C ARG A 8 18.08 3.09 11.09
N GLY A 9 16.94 3.21 10.43
CA GLY A 9 16.81 3.66 9.05
C GLY A 9 16.89 5.17 8.87
N THR A 10 16.72 5.62 7.63
CA THR A 10 16.62 7.04 7.26
C THR A 10 15.29 7.35 6.60
N LEU A 11 15.00 8.64 6.45
CA LEU A 11 13.83 9.15 5.77
C LEU A 11 14.31 9.93 4.53
N ASP A 12 13.81 9.60 3.34
CA ASP A 12 14.02 10.43 2.16
C ASP A 12 13.06 11.63 2.21
N THR A 13 13.45 12.67 2.95
CA THR A 13 12.63 13.86 3.18
C THR A 13 12.28 14.59 1.88
N ARG A 14 13.12 14.50 0.83
CA ARG A 14 12.83 15.08 -0.49
C ARG A 14 11.65 14.37 -1.15
N SER A 15 11.60 13.04 -1.08
CA SER A 15 10.48 12.28 -1.65
C SER A 15 9.13 12.64 -1.00
N PHE A 16 9.13 13.03 0.28
CA PHE A 16 7.95 13.46 1.03
C PHE A 16 7.49 14.90 0.76
N ARG A 17 8.21 15.64 -0.09
CA ARG A 17 7.78 16.93 -0.65
C ARG A 17 7.10 16.80 -2.01
N ARG A 18 7.17 15.62 -2.63
CA ARG A 18 6.52 15.37 -3.93
C ARG A 18 5.01 15.62 -3.80
N PRO A 19 4.38 16.34 -4.76
CA PRO A 19 2.98 16.67 -4.62
C PRO A 19 2.13 15.43 -4.93
N LEU A 20 1.24 15.11 -3.99
CA LEU A 20 0.34 13.97 -4.01
C LEU A 20 -1.10 14.43 -3.77
N ALA A 21 -2.04 13.59 -4.16
CA ALA A 21 -3.43 13.70 -3.75
C ALA A 21 -3.86 12.42 -3.03
N ARG A 22 -4.68 12.57 -1.99
CA ARG A 22 -5.37 11.43 -1.39
C ARG A 22 -6.24 10.80 -2.46
N CYS A 23 -6.25 9.47 -2.57
CA CYS A 23 -7.16 8.83 -3.50
C CYS A 23 -8.61 8.99 -3.03
N ASP A 24 -9.52 9.19 -3.98
CA ASP A 24 -10.96 9.11 -3.75
C ASP A 24 -11.41 7.70 -4.12
N ILE A 25 -11.95 6.94 -3.15
CA ILE A 25 -12.39 5.56 -3.34
C ILE A 25 -13.50 5.44 -4.39
N SER A 26 -14.35 6.47 -4.53
CA SER A 26 -15.41 6.48 -5.54
C SER A 26 -14.86 6.52 -6.97
N HIS A 27 -13.65 7.07 -7.15
CA HIS A 27 -12.95 7.16 -8.43
C HIS A 27 -11.94 6.02 -8.61
N CYS A 28 -11.09 5.76 -7.60
CA CYS A 28 -10.02 4.77 -7.70
C CYS A 28 -10.50 3.33 -7.54
N ARG A 29 -11.70 3.12 -6.97
CA ARG A 29 -12.33 1.80 -6.75
C ARG A 29 -11.45 0.78 -6.00
N GLY A 30 -10.52 1.25 -5.18
CA GLY A 30 -9.59 0.39 -4.46
C GLY A 30 -8.46 -0.19 -5.33
N MET A 31 -8.01 0.54 -6.35
CA MET A 31 -6.93 0.11 -7.25
C MET A 31 -5.64 -0.33 -6.53
N CYS A 32 -5.37 0.13 -5.30
CA CYS A 32 -4.24 -0.37 -4.50
C CYS A 32 -4.35 -1.87 -4.14
N CYS A 33 -5.52 -2.48 -4.33
CA CYS A 33 -5.73 -3.93 -4.22
C CYS A 33 -5.44 -4.71 -5.52
N TYR A 34 -4.99 -4.04 -6.58
CA TYR A 34 -4.57 -4.69 -7.83
C TYR A 34 -3.54 -5.81 -7.56
N ASP A 35 -3.77 -6.97 -8.17
CA ASP A 35 -2.92 -8.18 -8.11
C ASP A 35 -2.50 -8.70 -6.72
N GLY A 36 -3.19 -8.25 -5.67
CA GLY A 36 -2.95 -8.69 -4.30
C GLY A 36 -1.69 -8.09 -3.68
N VAL A 37 -1.27 -8.66 -2.56
CA VAL A 37 -0.10 -8.18 -1.81
C VAL A 37 0.71 -9.35 -1.27
N TYR A 38 2.03 -9.27 -1.42
CA TYR A 38 2.97 -10.19 -0.80
C TYR A 38 3.09 -9.92 0.70
N VAL A 39 2.99 -10.96 1.51
CA VAL A 39 2.92 -10.89 2.96
C VAL A 39 3.93 -11.84 3.62
N SER A 40 4.30 -11.56 4.87
CA SER A 40 5.10 -12.50 5.66
C SER A 40 4.27 -13.73 6.06
N GLU A 41 4.93 -14.82 6.47
CA GLU A 41 4.25 -16.00 7.02
C GLU A 41 3.34 -15.65 8.21
N ALA A 42 3.80 -14.79 9.12
CA ALA A 42 3.01 -14.35 10.26
C ALA A 42 1.74 -13.60 9.82
N SER A 43 1.87 -12.68 8.85
CA SER A 43 0.72 -11.98 8.27
C SER A 43 -0.22 -12.95 7.52
N ALA A 44 0.32 -13.92 6.78
CA ALA A 44 -0.46 -14.95 6.09
C ALA A 44 -1.27 -15.80 7.07
N ALA A 45 -0.67 -16.24 8.17
CA ALA A 45 -1.35 -17.01 9.21
C ALA A 45 -2.52 -16.22 9.82
N VAL A 46 -2.31 -14.93 10.14
CA VAL A 46 -3.39 -14.05 10.62
C VAL A 46 -4.50 -13.89 9.59
N ILE A 47 -4.17 -13.66 8.31
CA ILE A 47 -5.18 -13.46 7.27
C ILE A 47 -6.03 -14.72 7.05
N ARG A 48 -5.41 -15.91 7.07
CA ARG A 48 -6.14 -17.19 7.00
C ARG A 48 -7.10 -17.35 8.18
N ASP A 49 -6.61 -17.14 9.39
CA ASP A 49 -7.43 -17.22 10.62
C ASP A 49 -8.61 -16.23 10.60
N LEU A 50 -8.41 -15.01 10.10
CA LEU A 50 -9.48 -14.04 9.94
C LEU A 50 -10.51 -14.48 8.89
N ALA A 51 -10.06 -14.99 7.74
CA ALA A 51 -10.96 -15.47 6.69
C ALA A 51 -11.88 -16.58 7.21
N ASP A 52 -11.34 -17.52 8.00
CA ASP A 52 -12.08 -18.62 8.58
C ASP A 52 -13.06 -18.13 9.68
N LYS A 53 -12.56 -17.37 10.67
CA LYS A 53 -13.36 -16.91 11.82
C LYS A 53 -14.44 -15.90 11.45
N HIS A 54 -14.21 -15.11 10.41
CA HIS A 54 -15.09 -14.02 10.00
C HIS A 54 -15.69 -14.22 8.60
N ALA A 55 -15.80 -15.48 8.13
CA ALA A 55 -16.36 -15.82 6.83
C ALA A 55 -17.75 -15.18 6.59
N ALA A 56 -18.65 -15.26 7.59
CA ALA A 56 -19.98 -14.67 7.50
C ALA A 56 -19.95 -13.14 7.35
N PHE A 57 -19.00 -12.46 8.00
CA PHE A 57 -18.81 -11.03 7.86
C PHE A 57 -18.34 -10.66 6.44
N PHE A 58 -17.35 -11.37 5.91
CA PHE A 58 -16.88 -11.13 4.54
C PHE A 58 -17.97 -11.41 3.50
N SER A 59 -18.73 -12.50 3.67
CA SER A 59 -19.90 -12.79 2.84
C SER A 59 -20.94 -11.67 2.91
N GLY A 60 -21.21 -11.12 4.10
CA GLY A 60 -22.11 -9.98 4.28
C GLY A 60 -21.63 -8.69 3.60
N LEU A 61 -20.33 -8.55 3.30
CA LEU A 61 -19.78 -7.48 2.47
C LEU A 61 -19.85 -7.78 0.95
N GLY A 62 -20.45 -8.90 0.56
CA GLY A 62 -20.51 -9.35 -0.84
C GLY A 62 -19.23 -10.00 -1.33
N LEU A 63 -18.44 -10.61 -0.44
CA LEU A 63 -17.22 -11.34 -0.79
C LEU A 63 -17.42 -12.85 -0.76
N GLU A 64 -17.08 -13.48 -1.87
CA GLU A 64 -16.89 -14.93 -1.96
C GLU A 64 -15.39 -15.20 -1.85
N LEU A 65 -14.92 -15.47 -0.63
CA LEU A 65 -13.52 -15.80 -0.40
C LEU A 65 -13.25 -17.23 -0.88
N PRO A 66 -12.16 -17.47 -1.65
CA PRO A 66 -11.77 -18.82 -2.02
C PRO A 66 -11.25 -19.59 -0.79
N PRO A 67 -11.23 -20.94 -0.82
CA PRO A 67 -10.65 -21.74 0.26
C PRO A 67 -9.19 -21.38 0.58
N GLY A 68 -8.42 -20.96 -0.43
CA GLY A 68 -7.05 -20.47 -0.28
C GLY A 68 -6.98 -18.96 -0.44
N VAL A 69 -7.06 -18.20 0.65
CA VAL A 69 -6.93 -16.72 0.63
C VAL A 69 -5.48 -16.22 0.56
N ILE A 70 -4.50 -17.11 0.81
CA ILE A 70 -3.06 -16.88 0.61
C ILE A 70 -2.55 -17.97 -0.32
N VAL A 71 -1.80 -17.57 -1.35
CA VAL A 71 -1.21 -18.43 -2.38
C VAL A 71 0.28 -18.13 -2.52
N GLU A 72 1.03 -19.04 -3.16
CA GLU A 72 2.37 -18.71 -3.65
C GLU A 72 2.26 -17.79 -4.87
N GLY A 73 3.00 -16.70 -4.86
CA GLY A 73 3.13 -15.78 -5.98
C GLY A 73 4.55 -15.77 -6.52
N ASP A 74 4.68 -15.64 -7.82
CA ASP A 74 5.94 -15.36 -8.52
C ASP A 74 5.78 -14.07 -9.31
N TRP A 75 6.65 -13.11 -9.06
CA TRP A 75 6.70 -11.86 -9.81
C TRP A 75 8.15 -11.42 -10.03
N ALA A 76 8.53 -11.26 -11.30
CA ALA A 76 9.83 -10.76 -11.74
C ALA A 76 11.04 -11.44 -11.07
N GLY A 77 10.95 -12.75 -10.81
CA GLY A 77 12.02 -13.53 -10.19
C GLY A 77 12.05 -13.46 -8.66
N GLY A 78 11.02 -12.90 -8.03
CA GLY A 78 10.77 -12.99 -6.60
C GLY A 78 9.56 -13.88 -6.30
N ASP A 79 9.73 -14.79 -5.34
CA ASP A 79 8.70 -15.71 -4.87
C ASP A 79 8.22 -15.37 -3.45
N GLY A 80 7.05 -15.88 -3.10
CA GLY A 80 6.57 -15.92 -1.72
C GLY A 80 5.06 -15.79 -1.58
N LEU A 81 4.61 -15.82 -0.34
CA LEU A 81 3.19 -15.78 0.01
C LEU A 81 2.55 -14.44 -0.38
N LYS A 82 1.48 -14.50 -1.17
CA LYS A 82 0.63 -13.34 -1.49
C LYS A 82 -0.84 -13.64 -1.25
N THR A 83 -1.64 -12.59 -1.05
CA THR A 83 -3.10 -12.74 -1.03
C THR A 83 -3.59 -13.25 -2.38
N ALA A 84 -4.53 -14.18 -2.38
CA ALA A 84 -5.20 -14.63 -3.58
C ALA A 84 -5.86 -13.46 -4.32
N VAL A 85 -6.05 -13.64 -5.62
CA VAL A 85 -6.68 -12.66 -6.51
C VAL A 85 -7.91 -13.26 -7.17
N ARG A 86 -8.80 -12.39 -7.64
CA ARG A 86 -9.96 -12.74 -8.44
C ARG A 86 -10.11 -11.76 -9.62
N PRO A 87 -10.82 -12.14 -10.70
CA PRO A 87 -11.14 -11.21 -11.77
C PRO A 87 -11.86 -9.97 -11.22
N HIS A 88 -11.39 -8.79 -11.63
CA HIS A 88 -12.01 -7.51 -11.28
C HIS A 88 -11.75 -6.50 -12.40
N PRO A 89 -12.79 -6.01 -13.10
CA PRO A 89 -12.64 -5.23 -14.33
C PRO A 89 -12.32 -3.75 -14.03
N PHE A 90 -11.14 -3.49 -13.45
CA PHE A 90 -10.67 -2.13 -13.20
C PHE A 90 -10.60 -1.30 -14.49
N SER A 91 -10.11 -1.89 -15.58
CA SER A 91 -9.96 -1.22 -16.88
C SER A 91 -11.26 -0.62 -17.42
N ARG A 92 -12.41 -1.18 -17.03
CA ARG A 92 -13.75 -0.73 -17.44
C ARG A 92 -14.41 0.21 -16.44
N ARG A 93 -13.87 0.32 -15.22
CA ARG A 93 -14.50 0.99 -14.08
C ARG A 93 -13.69 2.16 -13.53
N VAL A 94 -12.40 2.22 -13.85
CA VAL A 94 -11.49 3.23 -13.34
C VAL A 94 -10.87 3.96 -14.53
N GLU A 95 -11.19 5.24 -14.61
CA GLU A 95 -10.62 6.13 -15.61
C GLU A 95 -9.10 6.25 -15.44
N GLY A 96 -8.36 6.14 -16.53
CA GLY A 96 -6.90 6.16 -16.50
C GLY A 96 -6.28 4.93 -15.84
N TYR A 97 -6.97 3.79 -15.83
CA TYR A 97 -6.38 2.53 -15.39
C TYR A 97 -5.11 2.20 -16.20
N PRO A 98 -3.97 1.87 -15.56
CA PRO A 98 -2.73 1.61 -16.29
C PRO A 98 -2.87 0.41 -17.24
N THR A 99 -2.48 0.59 -18.50
CA THR A 99 -2.66 -0.43 -19.55
C THR A 99 -1.80 -1.68 -19.36
N HIS A 100 -0.72 -1.57 -18.59
CA HIS A 100 0.14 -2.71 -18.21
C HIS A 100 -0.39 -3.50 -17.01
N PHE A 101 -1.49 -3.07 -16.40
CA PHE A 101 -2.15 -3.83 -15.35
C PHE A 101 -3.20 -4.77 -15.91
N THR A 102 -3.36 -5.92 -15.26
CA THR A 102 -4.42 -6.89 -15.56
C THR A 102 -5.71 -6.56 -14.82
N ASP A 103 -6.84 -7.13 -15.22
CA ASP A 103 -8.12 -6.95 -14.51
C ASP A 103 -8.25 -7.95 -13.35
N THR A 104 -7.40 -7.81 -12.34
CA THR A 104 -7.41 -8.62 -11.12
C THR A 104 -7.40 -7.77 -9.87
N ALA A 105 -8.00 -8.28 -8.80
CA ALA A 105 -7.96 -7.66 -7.48
C ALA A 105 -7.74 -8.70 -6.39
N CYS A 106 -7.14 -8.28 -5.29
CA CYS A 106 -7.10 -9.00 -4.02
C CYS A 106 -8.51 -9.50 -3.65
N VAL A 107 -8.61 -10.75 -3.18
CA VAL A 107 -9.88 -11.34 -2.73
C VAL A 107 -10.55 -10.58 -1.57
N PHE A 108 -9.82 -9.69 -0.89
CA PHE A 108 -10.35 -8.82 0.17
C PHE A 108 -10.80 -7.43 -0.30
N LEU A 109 -10.79 -7.12 -1.61
CA LEU A 109 -11.39 -5.89 -2.13
C LEU A 109 -12.92 -5.98 -2.05
N ALA A 110 -13.60 -5.13 -1.28
CA ALA A 110 -15.06 -5.07 -1.23
C ALA A 110 -15.64 -4.42 -2.51
N PRO A 111 -16.93 -4.70 -2.85
CA PRO A 111 -17.56 -4.14 -4.05
C PRO A 111 -17.58 -2.60 -4.12
N ASP A 112 -17.55 -1.94 -2.96
CA ASP A 112 -17.51 -0.48 -2.84
C ASP A 112 -16.09 0.12 -2.93
N GLY A 113 -15.08 -0.71 -3.20
CA GLY A 113 -13.68 -0.29 -3.33
C GLY A 113 -12.91 -0.24 -2.01
N ARG A 114 -13.54 -0.54 -0.87
CA ARG A 114 -12.84 -0.60 0.43
C ARG A 114 -12.12 -1.94 0.63
N CYS A 115 -11.09 -1.92 1.47
CA CYS A 115 -10.40 -3.14 1.89
C CYS A 115 -11.16 -3.79 3.05
N SER A 116 -11.67 -5.01 2.88
CA SER A 116 -12.50 -5.65 3.91
C SER A 116 -11.74 -5.99 5.20
N LEU A 117 -10.41 -6.17 5.17
CA LEU A 117 -9.59 -6.31 6.38
C LEU A 117 -9.57 -5.03 7.23
N GLN A 118 -9.64 -3.86 6.58
CA GLN A 118 -9.78 -2.59 7.28
C GLN A 118 -11.19 -2.46 7.89
N VAL A 119 -12.22 -2.74 7.09
CA VAL A 119 -13.61 -2.68 7.55
C VAL A 119 -13.83 -3.65 8.72
N LEU A 120 -13.22 -4.83 8.70
CA LEU A 120 -13.22 -5.78 9.82
C LEU A 120 -12.52 -5.19 11.06
N SER A 121 -11.36 -4.55 10.89
CA SER A 121 -10.65 -3.92 12.00
C SER A 121 -11.52 -2.88 12.69
N GLU A 122 -12.15 -2.00 11.92
CA GLU A 122 -13.07 -0.96 12.41
C GLU A 122 -14.31 -1.57 13.08
N ARG A 123 -14.89 -2.62 12.49
CA ARG A 123 -16.05 -3.34 13.05
C ARG A 123 -15.78 -3.96 14.42
N LEU A 124 -14.53 -4.30 14.69
CA LEU A 124 -14.04 -4.89 15.93
C LEU A 124 -13.43 -3.85 16.88
N ASP A 125 -13.71 -2.56 16.65
CA ASP A 125 -13.22 -1.43 17.44
C ASP A 125 -11.68 -1.42 17.57
N ARG A 126 -10.98 -1.84 16.51
CA ARG A 126 -9.52 -1.78 16.38
C ARG A 126 -9.12 -0.61 15.49
N HIS A 127 -7.85 -0.23 15.56
CA HIS A 127 -7.27 0.72 14.61
C HIS A 127 -7.52 0.24 13.15
N PRO A 128 -7.86 1.11 12.19
CA PRO A 128 -8.21 0.71 10.82
C PRO A 128 -7.16 -0.16 10.12
N TRP A 129 -5.90 -0.06 10.54
CA TRP A 129 -4.78 -0.79 9.94
C TRP A 129 -4.33 -2.01 10.75
N PHE A 130 -5.06 -2.37 11.81
CA PHE A 130 -4.69 -3.45 12.71
C PHE A 130 -4.53 -4.80 11.98
N TYR A 131 -5.48 -5.16 11.11
CA TYR A 131 -5.40 -6.39 10.30
C TYR A 131 -4.89 -6.16 8.87
N LYS A 132 -4.64 -4.91 8.45
CA LYS A 132 -4.10 -4.66 7.12
C LYS A 132 -2.63 -5.10 7.07
N PRO A 133 -2.20 -5.80 6.01
CA PRO A 133 -0.78 -6.05 5.79
C PRO A 133 0.02 -4.76 5.80
N VAL A 134 1.25 -4.81 6.34
CA VAL A 134 2.14 -3.64 6.44
C VAL A 134 2.28 -2.91 5.11
N LYS A 135 2.53 -3.64 4.02
CA LYS A 135 2.65 -3.06 2.67
C LYS A 135 1.38 -2.33 2.21
N CYS A 136 0.19 -2.78 2.62
CA CYS A 136 -1.08 -2.17 2.21
C CYS A 136 -1.36 -0.84 2.89
N TRP A 137 -1.15 -0.74 4.20
CA TRP A 137 -1.42 0.53 4.90
C TRP A 137 -0.26 1.52 4.77
N MET A 138 0.98 1.04 4.56
CA MET A 138 2.10 1.93 4.27
C MET A 138 2.05 2.53 2.87
N HIS A 139 1.40 1.86 1.89
CA HIS A 139 1.31 2.37 0.53
C HIS A 139 0.72 3.81 0.50
N PRO A 140 1.35 4.77 -0.21
CA PRO A 140 2.42 4.59 -1.21
C PRO A 140 3.86 4.62 -0.66
N MET A 141 4.05 4.71 0.65
CA MET A 141 5.37 4.64 1.28
C MET A 141 5.92 3.22 1.25
N THR A 142 7.21 3.10 1.03
CA THR A 142 7.93 1.82 1.02
C THR A 142 9.19 1.91 1.87
N LEU A 143 9.78 0.75 2.14
CA LEU A 143 11.14 0.65 2.62
C LEU A 143 12.05 0.28 1.45
N GLY A 144 12.96 1.19 1.10
CA GLY A 144 14.02 0.95 0.13
C GLY A 144 15.41 0.93 0.79
N GLY A 145 16.44 1.00 -0.05
CA GLY A 145 17.84 1.05 0.35
C GLY A 145 18.52 -0.33 0.39
N GLN A 146 19.78 -0.38 -0.04
CA GLN A 146 20.57 -1.60 -0.13
C GLN A 146 21.32 -1.90 1.17
N ALA A 147 22.00 -0.88 1.72
CA ALA A 147 22.81 -1.00 2.94
C ALA A 147 22.09 -0.53 4.22
N LYS A 148 21.10 0.34 4.07
CA LYS A 148 20.35 0.93 5.18
C LYS A 148 18.91 1.15 4.73
N ASP A 149 17.96 0.78 5.60
CA ASP A 149 16.54 1.00 5.33
C ASP A 149 16.24 2.49 5.18
N VAL A 150 15.54 2.84 4.10
CA VAL A 150 15.09 4.21 3.80
C VAL A 150 13.57 4.20 3.66
N LEU A 151 12.86 4.97 4.48
CA LEU A 151 11.45 5.28 4.23
C LEU A 151 11.38 6.27 3.07
N ILE A 152 10.72 5.87 1.97
CA ILE A 152 10.75 6.62 0.71
C ILE A 152 9.38 6.59 0.02
N LEU A 153 9.10 7.66 -0.72
CA LEU A 153 8.03 7.71 -1.72
C LEU A 153 8.60 7.69 -3.13
N HIS A 154 8.18 6.70 -3.91
CA HIS A 154 8.70 6.55 -5.26
C HIS A 154 8.04 7.50 -6.26
N SER A 155 8.84 8.14 -7.10
CA SER A 155 8.42 8.73 -8.37
C SER A 155 8.27 7.63 -9.44
N ARG A 156 7.81 8.00 -10.64
CA ARG A 156 7.79 7.08 -11.78
C ARG A 156 9.18 6.51 -12.09
N GLU A 157 10.22 7.33 -11.92
CA GLU A 157 11.60 6.96 -12.24
C GLU A 157 12.19 6.00 -11.22
N THR A 158 11.75 6.10 -9.96
CA THR A 158 12.30 5.37 -8.82
C THR A 158 11.40 4.22 -8.35
N ASP A 159 10.28 3.97 -9.03
CA ASP A 159 9.33 2.90 -8.69
C ASP A 159 10.02 1.53 -8.67
N PRO A 160 9.96 0.79 -7.55
CA PRO A 160 10.70 -0.44 -7.38
C PRO A 160 10.15 -1.58 -8.24
N TYR A 161 8.94 -1.41 -8.79
CA TYR A 161 8.31 -2.38 -9.69
C TYR A 161 8.54 -2.03 -11.16
N ARG A 162 9.29 -0.96 -11.47
CA ARG A 162 9.55 -0.58 -12.85
C ARG A 162 10.52 -1.55 -13.51
N LEU A 163 10.09 -2.10 -14.64
CA LEU A 163 10.89 -2.95 -15.54
C LEU A 163 10.86 -2.37 -16.95
N ARG A 164 11.66 -2.90 -17.88
CA ARG A 164 11.72 -2.42 -19.28
C ARG A 164 10.34 -2.36 -19.97
N HIS A 165 9.42 -3.23 -19.58
CA HIS A 165 8.08 -3.37 -20.16
C HIS A 165 6.97 -3.27 -19.11
N TYR A 166 7.28 -2.73 -17.93
CA TYR A 166 6.31 -2.59 -16.84
C TYR A 166 6.53 -1.25 -16.15
N ASP A 167 5.56 -0.35 -16.25
CA ASP A 167 5.70 1.07 -15.89
C ASP A 167 5.57 1.34 -14.37
N GLY A 168 5.90 0.35 -13.55
CA GLY A 168 5.82 0.41 -12.10
C GLY A 168 4.42 0.17 -11.55
N PHE A 169 4.34 0.12 -10.22
CA PHE A 169 3.08 -0.05 -9.49
C PHE A 169 2.84 1.13 -8.55
N VAL A 170 3.77 1.41 -7.65
CA VAL A 170 3.60 2.40 -6.57
C VAL A 170 3.21 3.77 -7.13
N SER A 171 3.91 4.21 -8.17
CA SER A 171 3.74 5.51 -8.83
C SER A 171 2.61 5.54 -9.87
N ALA A 172 2.00 4.39 -10.17
CA ALA A 172 0.89 4.27 -11.12
C ALA A 172 -0.49 4.29 -10.43
N ILE A 173 -0.55 3.93 -9.14
CA ILE A 173 -1.79 4.01 -8.34
C ILE A 173 -2.11 5.47 -8.00
N PHE A 174 -3.41 5.81 -7.96
CA PHE A 174 -3.94 7.15 -7.64
C PHE A 174 -3.30 7.82 -6.43
N CYS A 175 -3.09 7.09 -5.32
CA CYS A 175 -2.50 7.66 -4.11
C CYS A 175 -0.98 7.78 -4.16
N GLY A 176 -0.30 7.10 -5.10
CA GLY A 176 1.16 7.15 -5.22
C GLY A 176 1.68 7.96 -6.41
N ARG A 177 0.85 8.20 -7.43
CA ARG A 177 1.20 9.02 -8.59
C ARG A 177 1.34 10.49 -8.21
N THR A 178 2.29 11.18 -8.85
CA THR A 178 2.45 12.62 -8.66
C THR A 178 1.19 13.34 -9.14
N CYS A 179 0.67 14.25 -8.33
CA CYS A 179 -0.44 15.12 -8.67
C CYS A 179 0.05 16.57 -8.58
N PRO A 180 0.28 17.26 -9.71
CA PRO A 180 0.84 18.62 -9.70
C PRO A 180 0.06 19.62 -8.84
N ASP A 181 -1.27 19.50 -8.85
CA ASP A 181 -2.18 20.32 -8.04
C ASP A 181 -2.41 19.78 -6.62
N GLY A 182 -1.66 18.75 -6.25
CA GLY A 182 -1.70 18.11 -4.93
C GLY A 182 -0.93 18.87 -3.86
N ALA A 183 -1.03 18.40 -2.62
CA ALA A 183 -0.25 18.92 -1.51
C ALA A 183 1.03 18.11 -1.31
N ALA A 184 1.97 18.59 -0.50
CA ALA A 184 3.17 17.82 -0.17
C ALA A 184 2.77 16.45 0.42
N ALA A 185 3.45 15.38 0.00
CA ALA A 185 3.08 14.04 0.45
C ALA A 185 3.08 13.88 1.98
N SER A 186 3.97 14.59 2.69
CA SER A 186 3.97 14.62 4.17
C SER A 186 2.70 15.21 4.79
N GLU A 187 1.99 16.09 4.07
CA GLU A 187 0.68 16.64 4.48
C GLU A 187 -0.45 15.68 4.12
N VAL A 188 -0.38 15.04 2.95
CA VAL A 188 -1.39 14.08 2.49
C VAL A 188 -1.37 12.78 3.30
N LEU A 189 -0.19 12.36 3.77
CA LEU A 189 0.05 11.08 4.46
C LEU A 189 0.21 11.25 5.98
N VAL A 190 -0.30 12.33 6.57
CA VAL A 190 -0.28 12.57 8.02
C VAL A 190 -0.77 11.35 8.81
N PRO A 191 -1.90 10.70 8.46
CA PRO A 191 -2.35 9.51 9.20
C PRO A 191 -1.30 8.40 9.20
N GLU A 192 -0.74 8.07 8.03
CA GLU A 192 0.19 6.95 7.86
C GLU A 192 1.52 7.24 8.56
N LEU A 193 2.04 8.46 8.43
CA LEU A 193 3.25 8.90 9.11
C LEU A 193 3.08 8.95 10.63
N THR A 194 1.90 9.38 11.12
CA THR A 194 1.62 9.41 12.57
C THR A 194 1.58 8.01 13.16
N PHE A 195 0.90 7.07 12.52
CA PHE A 195 0.85 5.70 13.01
C PHE A 195 2.22 5.02 12.93
N LEU A 196 2.95 5.21 11.83
CA LEU A 196 4.30 4.68 11.70
C LEU A 196 5.24 5.28 12.76
N SER A 197 5.09 6.58 13.07
CA SER A 197 5.82 7.27 14.13
C SER A 197 5.61 6.60 15.49
N GLN A 198 4.36 6.26 15.83
CA GLN A 198 4.02 5.53 17.06
C GLN A 198 4.63 4.11 17.09
N ILE A 199 4.61 3.40 15.96
CA ILE A 199 5.20 2.06 15.85
C ILE A 199 6.72 2.11 16.00
N VAL A 200 7.39 3.12 15.45
CA VAL A 200 8.85 3.16 15.39
C VAL A 200 9.45 3.88 16.61
N GLY A 201 8.71 4.81 17.22
CA GLY A 201 9.23 5.71 18.26
C GLY A 201 10.06 6.87 17.69
N ARG A 202 9.70 7.35 16.50
CA ARG A 202 10.31 8.50 15.80
C ARG A 202 9.21 9.48 15.39
N ASP A 203 9.50 10.76 15.23
CA ASP A 203 8.55 11.73 14.70
C ASP A 203 8.88 12.06 13.24
N PHE A 204 8.34 11.25 12.31
CA PHE A 204 8.64 11.42 10.89
C PHE A 204 8.09 12.75 10.33
N LEU A 205 7.01 13.29 10.90
CA LEU A 205 6.45 14.57 10.46
C LEU A 205 7.35 15.74 10.87
N ALA A 206 7.95 15.70 12.06
CA ALA A 206 8.96 16.68 12.46
C ALA A 206 10.23 16.56 11.59
N GLU A 207 10.68 15.34 11.30
CA GLU A 207 11.87 15.11 10.46
C GLU A 207 11.72 15.71 9.04
N VAL A 208 10.56 15.58 8.38
CA VAL A 208 10.33 16.22 7.07
C VAL A 208 10.33 17.75 7.18
N ARG A 209 9.70 18.31 8.22
CA ARG A 209 9.58 19.76 8.43
C ARG A 209 10.92 20.43 8.72
N GLN A 210 11.80 19.74 9.45
CA GLN A 210 13.11 20.26 9.84
C GLN A 210 14.20 20.06 8.76
N ALA A 211 13.92 19.24 7.73
CA ALA A 211 14.87 19.01 6.68
C ALA A 211 15.14 20.30 5.88
N PRO A 212 16.40 20.65 5.58
CA PRO A 212 16.69 21.81 4.75
C PRO A 212 16.05 21.66 3.36
N GLU A 213 15.65 22.78 2.75
CA GLU A 213 15.43 22.84 1.30
C GLU A 213 16.79 22.66 0.63
N SER A 214 17.12 21.45 0.21
CA SER A 214 18.30 21.24 -0.62
C SER A 214 18.10 21.98 -1.95
N SER A 215 19.00 22.91 -2.27
CA SER A 215 19.08 23.58 -3.58
C SER A 215 19.01 22.56 -4.74
N PRO A 216 18.50 22.95 -5.91
CA PRO A 216 18.56 22.10 -7.09
C PRO A 216 20.02 21.70 -7.33
N VAL A 217 20.28 20.41 -7.47
CA VAL A 217 21.54 19.96 -8.08
C VAL A 217 21.50 20.48 -9.51
N ALA A 218 22.43 21.39 -9.82
CA ALA A 218 22.63 21.98 -11.14
C ALA A 218 22.93 20.91 -12.20
#